data_AF-A0A946VI17-F1
#
_entry.id   AF-A0A946VI17-F1
#
_cell.length_a   1.000
_cell.length_b   1.000
_cell.length_c   1.000
_cell.angle_alpha   90.00
_cell.angle_beta   90.00
_cell.angle_gamma   90.00
#
_symmetry.space_group_name_H-M   'P 1'
#
loop_
_entity.id
_entity.type
_entity.pdbx_description
1 polymer ?
#
loop_
_entity_poly.entity_id
_entity_poly.type
_entity_poly.pdbx_seq_one_letter_code
_entity_poly.pdbx_strand_id
1 'polypeptide(L)'
;MRVENVFAKRNYHRCLRSIGIILCWLTCWPAAAADSTGRSMSETYQVREFRHIDREYVGQALERVNQLAGERFGERLSGSPERDIALLQRLLDARAVPFDDLQLLQSMGIALGEIIRPQRNLIWVRYIDGKGASRALQLKREPLFIYPVTAISRRAAVGAPVDVEAIYKRALDRVDEHIEEQRYR
;
A
#
# COMPACT_ATOMS: atom_id res chain seq x y z
N MET A 1 -23.05 -6.27 34.70
CA MET A 1 -22.07 -5.20 34.42
C MET A 1 -22.10 -4.93 32.92
N ARG A 2 -22.74 -3.83 32.53
CA ARG A 2 -23.05 -3.48 31.15
C ARG A 2 -22.05 -2.42 30.69
N VAL A 3 -21.38 -2.70 29.58
CA VAL A 3 -20.37 -1.85 28.96
C VAL A 3 -21.10 -0.74 28.22
N GLU A 4 -20.96 0.51 28.64
CA GLU A 4 -21.48 1.67 27.91
C GLU A 4 -20.31 2.48 27.35
N ASN A 5 -20.07 2.27 26.06
CA ASN A 5 -19.21 3.09 25.23
C ASN A 5 -19.91 4.44 24.98
N VAL A 6 -19.32 5.51 25.52
CA VAL A 6 -19.67 6.89 25.18
C VAL A 6 -18.50 7.48 24.43
N PHE A 7 -18.62 7.68 23.11
CA PHE A 7 -17.94 8.79 22.44
C PHE A 7 -18.57 9.16 21.09
N ALA A 8 -19.40 10.20 21.15
CA ALA A 8 -19.55 11.31 20.21
C ALA A 8 -19.50 11.03 18.68
N LYS A 9 -20.69 10.94 18.07
CA LYS A 9 -20.89 11.29 16.66
C LYS A 9 -20.98 12.82 16.51
N ARG A 10 -20.06 13.42 15.76
CA ARG A 10 -20.07 14.83 15.38
C ARG A 10 -20.93 15.06 14.14
N ASN A 11 -21.76 16.09 14.28
CA ASN A 11 -22.66 16.77 13.35
C ASN A 11 -22.16 16.89 11.90
N TYR A 12 -23.03 16.55 10.94
CA TYR A 12 -23.06 17.22 9.63
C TYR A 12 -24.40 17.93 9.47
N HIS A 13 -24.29 19.20 9.09
CA HIS A 13 -25.36 20.18 9.06
C HIS A 13 -26.43 19.84 8.02
N ARG A 14 -27.68 20.05 8.44
CA ARG A 14 -28.89 20.16 7.63
C ARG A 14 -28.69 21.13 6.47
N CYS A 15 -28.97 20.68 5.25
CA CYS A 15 -29.33 21.57 4.15
C CYS A 15 -30.84 21.40 3.92
N LEU A 16 -31.60 22.33 4.50
CA LEU A 16 -33.05 22.42 4.40
C LEU A 16 -33.36 23.05 3.02
N ARG A 17 -33.93 22.27 2.09
CA ARG A 17 -34.48 22.82 0.84
C ARG A 17 -35.99 22.71 0.87
N SER A 18 -36.59 23.89 0.96
CA SER A 18 -38.02 24.16 1.00
C SER A 18 -38.75 23.60 -0.21
N ILE A 19 -39.91 23.02 0.08
CA ILE A 19 -40.91 22.52 -0.85
C ILE A 19 -41.62 23.73 -1.49
N GLY A 20 -41.57 23.84 -2.81
CA GLY A 20 -42.35 24.77 -3.61
C GLY A 20 -42.97 24.02 -4.78
N ILE A 21 -44.25 23.70 -4.66
CA ILE A 21 -45.08 23.10 -5.70
C ILE A 21 -45.51 24.22 -6.65
N ILE A 22 -45.07 24.16 -7.91
CA ILE A 22 -45.67 24.90 -9.01
C ILE A 22 -45.86 23.91 -10.18
N LEU A 23 -47.12 23.55 -10.43
CA LEU A 23 -47.57 23.02 -11.71
C LEU A 23 -47.33 24.12 -12.77
N CYS A 24 -46.80 23.74 -13.94
CA CYS A 24 -47.48 23.85 -15.24
C CYS A 24 -46.49 23.81 -16.43
N TRP A 25 -46.93 23.11 -17.47
CA TRP A 25 -46.48 23.10 -18.88
C TRP A 25 -45.39 22.11 -19.33
N LEU A 26 -45.87 21.18 -20.16
CA LEU A 26 -45.11 20.37 -21.12
C LEU A 26 -44.16 21.26 -21.96
N THR A 27 -42.87 21.13 -21.70
CA THR A 27 -41.84 21.28 -22.73
C THR A 27 -40.87 20.13 -22.57
N CYS A 28 -40.72 19.33 -23.64
CA CYS A 28 -39.79 18.22 -23.75
C CYS A 28 -38.36 18.71 -23.50
N TRP A 29 -37.83 18.53 -22.29
CA TRP A 29 -36.41 18.72 -22.02
C TRP A 29 -35.69 17.47 -22.54
N PRO A 30 -34.79 17.57 -23.53
CA PRO A 30 -34.06 16.41 -23.98
C PRO A 30 -33.21 15.92 -22.81
N ALA A 31 -33.48 14.70 -22.34
CA ALA A 31 -32.58 14.00 -21.45
C ALA A 31 -31.26 13.80 -22.19
N ALA A 32 -30.31 14.71 -21.98
CA ALA A 32 -28.92 14.43 -22.30
C ALA A 32 -28.50 13.28 -21.39
N ALA A 33 -28.52 12.07 -21.94
CA ALA A 33 -27.84 10.93 -21.35
C ALA A 33 -26.36 11.32 -21.23
N ALA A 34 -25.92 11.63 -20.01
CA ALA A 34 -24.51 11.74 -19.71
C ALA A 34 -23.95 10.32 -19.82
N ASP A 35 -23.50 9.98 -21.03
CA ASP A 35 -22.76 8.76 -21.28
C ASP A 35 -21.42 8.89 -20.55
N SER A 36 -21.35 8.36 -19.34
CA SER A 36 -20.08 8.19 -18.63
C SER A 36 -19.34 7.05 -19.31
N THR A 37 -18.83 7.32 -20.52
CA THR A 37 -17.84 6.45 -21.15
C THR A 37 -16.63 6.46 -20.24
N GLY A 38 -16.56 5.45 -19.38
CA GLY A 38 -15.41 5.17 -18.53
C GLY A 38 -14.20 5.01 -19.42
N ARG A 39 -13.46 6.10 -19.61
CA ARG A 39 -12.18 6.11 -20.29
C ARG A 39 -11.23 5.30 -19.41
N SER A 40 -11.14 4.00 -19.69
CA SER A 40 -10.05 3.15 -19.21
C SER A 40 -8.76 3.76 -19.74
N MET A 41 -8.09 4.56 -18.91
CA MET A 41 -6.74 5.02 -19.22
C MET A 41 -5.87 3.77 -19.21
N SER A 42 -5.47 3.31 -20.40
CA SER A 42 -4.36 2.38 -20.54
C SER A 42 -3.12 3.09 -20.00
N GLU A 43 -2.86 2.94 -18.69
CA GLU A 43 -1.62 3.40 -18.07
C GLU A 43 -0.48 2.67 -18.78
N THR A 44 0.22 3.39 -19.66
CA THR A 44 1.39 2.85 -20.34
C THR A 44 2.51 2.73 -19.31
N TYR A 45 2.88 1.51 -18.97
CA TYR A 45 4.01 1.22 -18.08
C TYR A 45 5.07 0.40 -18.81
N GLN A 46 6.30 0.52 -18.34
CA GLN A 46 7.43 -0.30 -18.77
C GLN A 46 7.99 -1.08 -17.57
N VAL A 47 8.18 -2.38 -17.75
CA VAL A 47 8.90 -3.21 -16.77
C VAL A 47 10.31 -3.38 -17.26
N ARG A 48 11.28 -3.05 -16.43
CA ARG A 48 12.70 -3.27 -16.70
C ARG A 48 13.31 -4.17 -15.64
N GLU A 49 14.37 -4.85 -16.05
CA GLU A 49 15.17 -5.67 -15.16
C GLU A 49 15.77 -4.86 -14.01
N PHE A 50 15.95 -5.54 -12.88
CA PHE A 50 16.58 -5.04 -11.68
C PHE A 50 18.10 -5.03 -11.82
N ARG A 51 18.69 -3.84 -11.78
CA ARG A 51 20.12 -3.63 -12.05
C ARG A 51 20.94 -3.68 -10.76
N HIS A 52 22.26 -3.59 -10.90
CA HIS A 52 23.18 -3.54 -9.76
C HIS A 52 22.86 -2.40 -8.79
N ILE A 53 22.66 -1.18 -9.30
CA ILE A 53 22.27 -0.02 -8.48
C ILE A 53 20.96 -0.22 -7.70
N ASP A 54 20.05 -1.05 -8.23
CA ASP A 54 18.80 -1.35 -7.54
C ASP A 54 19.02 -2.35 -6.39
N ARG A 55 19.96 -3.28 -6.56
CA ARG A 55 20.40 -4.20 -5.48
C ARG A 55 21.12 -3.43 -4.38
N GLU A 56 22.00 -2.50 -4.72
CA GLU A 56 22.65 -1.63 -3.74
C GLU A 56 21.62 -0.79 -2.97
N TYR A 57 20.63 -0.23 -3.66
CA TYR A 57 19.54 0.51 -3.01
C TYR A 57 18.77 -0.35 -2.00
N VAL A 58 18.46 -1.60 -2.34
CA VAL A 58 17.82 -2.55 -1.41
C VAL A 58 18.77 -2.86 -0.24
N GLY A 59 20.03 -3.18 -0.51
CA GLY A 59 21.02 -3.47 0.52
C GLY A 59 21.19 -2.33 1.53
N GLN A 60 21.31 -1.09 1.06
CA GLN A 60 21.38 0.09 1.93
C GLN A 60 20.10 0.29 2.75
N ALA A 61 18.94 -0.04 2.21
CA ALA A 61 17.69 0.01 2.97
C ALA A 61 17.64 -1.03 4.08
N LEU A 62 18.08 -2.26 3.82
CA LEU A 62 18.18 -3.29 4.85
C LEU A 62 19.18 -2.90 5.93
N GLU A 63 20.31 -2.30 5.57
CA GLU A 63 21.31 -1.87 6.56
C GLU A 63 20.77 -0.75 7.45
N ARG A 64 20.03 0.23 6.92
CA ARG A 64 19.37 1.26 7.72
C ARG A 64 18.41 0.67 8.76
N VAL A 65 17.60 -0.31 8.35
CA VAL A 65 16.67 -1.01 9.25
C VAL A 65 17.44 -1.79 10.32
N ASN A 66 18.48 -2.52 9.93
CA ASN A 66 19.32 -3.29 10.84
C ASN A 66 20.09 -2.43 11.83
N GLN A 67 20.61 -1.29 11.39
CA GLN A 67 21.29 -0.34 12.25
C GLN A 67 20.32 0.18 13.32
N LEU A 68 19.15 0.66 12.90
CA LEU A 68 18.14 1.15 13.84
C LEU A 68 17.67 0.05 14.81
N ALA A 69 17.40 -1.16 14.31
CA ALA A 69 17.01 -2.29 15.14
C ALA A 69 18.11 -2.67 16.15
N GLY A 70 19.37 -2.63 15.74
CA GLY A 70 20.52 -2.90 16.59
C GLY A 70 20.66 -1.85 17.70
N GLU A 71 20.57 -0.57 17.35
CA GLU A 71 20.65 0.55 18.30
C GLU A 71 19.49 0.56 19.31
N ARG A 72 18.28 0.16 18.89
CA ARG A 72 17.08 0.25 19.73
C ARG A 72 16.80 -1.01 20.54
N PHE A 73 17.13 -2.18 20.00
CA PHE A 73 16.72 -3.47 20.57
C PHE A 73 17.85 -4.50 20.64
N GLY A 74 19.03 -4.24 20.09
CA GLY A 74 20.11 -5.23 20.01
C GLY A 74 19.77 -6.40 19.06
N GLU A 75 18.85 -6.19 18.12
CA GLU A 75 18.38 -7.20 17.17
C GLU A 75 18.66 -6.77 15.72
N ARG A 76 18.65 -7.74 14.80
CA ARG A 76 18.76 -7.51 13.34
C ARG A 76 17.72 -8.37 12.63
N LEU A 77 17.44 -8.04 11.37
CA LEU A 77 16.67 -8.90 10.46
C LEU A 77 17.34 -10.27 10.38
N SER A 78 16.54 -11.29 10.61
CA SER A 78 16.94 -12.69 10.78
C SER A 78 16.72 -13.53 9.53
N GLY A 79 15.89 -13.05 8.60
CA GLY A 79 15.38 -13.83 7.46
C GLY A 79 14.17 -14.70 7.80
N SER A 80 13.78 -14.85 9.07
CA SER A 80 12.50 -15.48 9.45
C SER A 80 11.36 -14.47 9.27
N PRO A 81 10.33 -14.79 8.47
CA PRO A 81 9.19 -13.90 8.28
C PRO A 81 8.53 -13.47 9.57
N GLU A 82 8.29 -14.41 10.49
CA GLU A 82 7.57 -14.15 11.74
C GLU A 82 8.35 -13.18 12.62
N ARG A 83 9.67 -13.41 12.77
CA ARG A 83 10.55 -12.58 13.60
C ARG A 83 10.74 -11.20 12.98
N ASP A 84 10.95 -11.13 11.68
CA ASP A 84 11.26 -9.89 10.99
C ASP A 84 10.01 -8.99 10.88
N ILE A 85 8.82 -9.56 10.67
CA ILE A 85 7.55 -8.81 10.75
C ILE A 85 7.36 -8.24 12.16
N ALA A 86 7.56 -9.05 13.20
CA ALA A 86 7.44 -8.59 14.58
C ALA A 86 8.45 -7.47 14.91
N LEU A 87 9.69 -7.58 14.42
CA LEU A 87 10.72 -6.55 14.59
C LEU A 87 10.30 -5.24 13.91
N LEU A 88 9.82 -5.30 12.66
CA LEU A 88 9.34 -4.12 11.94
C LEU A 88 8.14 -3.47 12.64
N GLN A 89 7.19 -4.26 13.15
CA GLN A 89 6.07 -3.72 13.92
C GLN A 89 6.56 -3.01 15.20
N ARG A 90 7.46 -3.65 15.94
CA ARG A 90 8.02 -3.10 17.19
C ARG A 90 8.78 -1.79 16.97
N LEU A 91 9.49 -1.64 15.84
CA LEU A 91 10.13 -0.37 15.45
C LEU A 91 9.11 0.77 15.29
N LEU A 92 7.95 0.49 14.70
CA LEU A 92 6.87 1.48 14.55
C LEU A 92 6.18 1.78 15.88
N ASP A 93 5.86 0.75 16.66
CA ASP A 93 5.16 0.88 17.94
C ASP A 93 6.00 1.66 18.97
N ALA A 94 7.31 1.42 19.00
CA ALA A 94 8.26 2.16 19.83
C ALA A 94 8.55 3.58 19.32
N ARG A 95 7.89 4.02 18.23
CA ARG A 95 8.15 5.27 17.52
C ARG A 95 9.64 5.47 17.24
N ALA A 96 10.34 4.38 16.91
CA ALA A 96 11.76 4.43 16.57
C ALA A 96 12.00 5.07 15.21
N VAL A 97 10.98 5.07 14.35
CA VAL A 97 10.96 5.74 13.07
C VAL A 97 10.00 6.94 13.15
N PRO A 98 10.50 8.18 12.97
CA PRO A 98 9.65 9.35 12.86
C PRO A 98 8.64 9.22 11.70
N PHE A 99 7.43 9.75 11.88
CA PHE A 99 6.36 9.64 10.87
C PHE A 99 6.66 10.43 9.58
N ASP A 100 7.54 11.42 9.67
CA ASP A 100 8.03 12.27 8.60
C ASP A 100 9.36 11.77 7.99
N ASP A 101 9.99 10.75 8.57
CA ASP A 101 11.17 10.10 8.00
C ASP A 101 10.76 9.13 6.88
N LEU A 102 10.50 9.73 5.72
CA LEU A 102 10.13 8.99 4.52
C LEU A 102 11.18 7.93 4.13
N GLN A 103 12.47 8.21 4.36
CA GLN A 103 13.54 7.31 3.97
C GLN A 103 13.52 6.04 4.82
N LEU A 104 13.43 6.15 6.14
CA LEU A 104 13.32 5.00 7.02
C LEU A 104 12.01 4.25 6.80
N LEU A 105 10.88 4.94 6.66
CA LEU A 105 9.59 4.30 6.38
C LEU A 105 9.62 3.50 5.07
N GLN A 106 10.24 4.02 4.02
CA GLN A 106 10.45 3.28 2.78
C GLN A 106 11.46 2.15 2.93
N SER A 107 12.48 2.31 3.78
CA SER A 107 13.44 1.25 4.10
C SER A 107 12.77 0.06 4.78
N MET A 108 11.86 0.33 5.72
CA MET A 108 11.02 -0.70 6.33
C MET A 108 10.12 -1.38 5.28
N GLY A 109 9.57 -0.60 4.34
CA GLY A 109 8.82 -1.15 3.20
C GLY A 109 9.67 -2.09 2.35
N ILE A 110 10.94 -1.77 2.10
CA ILE A 110 11.88 -2.63 1.36
C ILE A 110 12.20 -3.90 2.15
N ALA A 111 12.45 -3.79 3.47
CA ALA A 111 12.66 -4.96 4.33
C ALA A 111 11.45 -5.90 4.30
N LEU A 112 10.24 -5.35 4.38
CA LEU A 112 9.01 -6.13 4.19
C LEU A 112 8.94 -6.78 2.81
N GLY A 113 9.39 -6.08 1.76
CA GLY A 113 9.53 -6.64 0.42
C GLY A 113 10.44 -7.87 0.37
N GLU A 114 11.58 -7.84 1.06
CA GLU A 114 12.47 -8.99 1.17
C GLU A 114 11.88 -10.17 1.95
N ILE A 115 10.95 -9.91 2.89
CA ILE A 115 10.19 -10.96 3.59
C ILE A 115 9.16 -11.60 2.65
N ILE A 116 8.43 -10.78 1.87
CA ILE A 116 7.36 -11.22 0.95
C ILE A 116 7.91 -12.00 -0.24
N ARG A 117 8.98 -11.49 -0.85
CA ARG A 117 9.54 -11.97 -2.12
C ARG A 117 9.74 -13.50 -2.17
N PRO A 118 10.42 -14.15 -1.21
CA PRO A 118 10.65 -15.59 -1.26
C PRO A 118 9.37 -16.43 -1.09
N GLN A 119 8.32 -15.89 -0.46
CA GLN A 119 7.10 -16.67 -0.15
C GLN A 119 6.36 -17.15 -1.39
N ARG A 120 6.47 -16.41 -2.50
CA ARG A 120 5.78 -16.70 -3.77
C ARG A 120 6.69 -16.59 -4.99
N ASN A 121 8.01 -16.72 -4.78
CA ASN A 121 9.02 -16.62 -5.85
C ASN A 121 8.89 -15.32 -6.68
N LEU A 122 8.59 -14.21 -6.00
CA LEU A 122 8.52 -12.92 -6.67
C LEU A 122 9.93 -12.46 -7.04
N ILE A 123 10.01 -11.60 -8.05
CA ILE A 123 11.26 -10.98 -8.47
C ILE A 123 11.16 -9.46 -8.34
N TRP A 124 12.24 -8.83 -7.92
CA TRP A 124 12.31 -7.38 -8.01
C TRP A 124 12.38 -6.94 -9.46
N VAL A 125 11.65 -5.88 -9.80
CA VAL A 125 11.65 -5.22 -11.10
C VAL A 125 11.60 -3.72 -10.94
N ARG A 126 12.00 -3.00 -11.99
CA ARG A 126 11.72 -1.57 -12.11
C ARG A 126 10.43 -1.39 -12.90
N TYR A 127 9.41 -0.90 -12.23
CA TYR A 127 8.15 -0.49 -12.82
C TYR A 127 8.22 0.99 -13.16
N ILE A 128 8.07 1.37 -14.42
CA ILE A 128 8.21 2.74 -14.88
C ILE A 128 6.88 3.18 -15.48
N ASP A 129 6.26 4.19 -14.90
CA ASP A 129 5.01 4.79 -15.37
C ASP A 129 5.20 6.31 -15.61
N GLY A 130 4.09 7.02 -15.88
CA GLY A 130 4.11 8.47 -16.07
C GLY A 130 4.53 9.29 -14.84
N LYS A 131 4.59 8.68 -13.64
CA LYS A 131 5.04 9.31 -12.40
C LYS A 131 6.52 9.04 -12.12
N GLY A 132 7.10 8.04 -12.77
CA GLY A 132 8.53 7.75 -12.74
C GLY A 132 8.84 6.27 -12.52
N ALA A 133 10.08 5.99 -12.14
CA ALA A 133 10.54 4.63 -11.87
C ALA A 133 10.32 4.27 -10.40
N SER A 134 9.63 3.15 -10.18
CA SER A 134 9.42 2.50 -8.89
C SER A 134 10.05 1.11 -8.87
N ARG A 135 10.42 0.64 -7.68
CA ARG A 135 10.87 -0.74 -7.45
C ARG A 135 9.71 -1.54 -6.92
N ALA A 136 9.38 -2.64 -7.59
CA ALA A 136 8.23 -3.46 -7.30
C ALA A 136 8.62 -4.94 -7.31
N LEU A 137 7.80 -5.76 -6.66
CA LEU A 137 7.86 -7.22 -6.79
C LEU A 137 6.87 -7.66 -7.86
N GLN A 138 7.31 -8.57 -8.74
CA GLN A 138 6.50 -9.14 -9.82
C GLN A 138 6.46 -10.67 -9.71
N LEU A 139 5.29 -11.25 -9.98
CA LEU A 139 5.14 -12.69 -10.15
C LEU A 139 5.49 -13.07 -11.59
N LYS A 140 6.52 -13.91 -11.81
CA LYS A 140 6.84 -14.61 -13.09
C LYS A 140 6.53 -13.87 -14.42
N ARG A 141 6.83 -12.56 -14.53
CA ARG A 141 6.52 -11.68 -15.69
C ARG A 141 5.04 -11.42 -15.97
N GLU A 142 4.16 -11.79 -15.05
CA GLU A 142 2.73 -11.50 -15.09
C GLU A 142 2.49 -10.02 -14.77
N PRO A 143 1.35 -9.43 -15.20
CA PRO A 143 1.01 -8.04 -14.94
C PRO A 143 0.55 -7.79 -13.47
N LEU A 144 1.09 -8.54 -12.52
CA LEU A 144 0.84 -8.41 -11.09
C LEU A 144 2.05 -7.80 -10.39
N PHE A 145 1.86 -6.63 -9.77
CA PHE A 145 2.90 -5.88 -9.09
C PHE A 145 2.52 -5.58 -7.63
N ILE A 146 3.45 -5.85 -6.73
CA ILE A 146 3.39 -5.44 -5.32
C ILE A 146 4.40 -4.31 -5.11
N TYR A 147 3.99 -3.27 -4.40
CA TYR A 147 4.78 -2.03 -4.20
C TYR A 147 5.20 -1.87 -2.72
N PRO A 148 6.04 -2.77 -2.19
CA PRO A 148 6.32 -2.83 -0.75
C PRO A 148 7.03 -1.56 -0.25
N VAL A 149 7.86 -0.93 -1.09
CA VAL A 149 8.58 0.33 -0.80
C VAL A 149 7.67 1.41 -0.22
N THR A 150 6.43 1.53 -0.72
CA THR A 150 5.51 2.60 -0.30
C THR A 150 4.38 2.11 0.60
N ALA A 151 4.30 0.81 0.87
CA ALA A 151 3.18 0.21 1.58
C ALA A 151 3.05 0.74 3.03
N ILE A 152 4.20 0.97 3.69
CA ILE A 152 4.28 1.53 5.04
C ILE A 152 4.17 3.06 5.02
N SER A 153 4.99 3.74 4.21
CA SER A 153 5.07 5.20 4.20
C SER A 153 3.76 5.89 3.81
N ARG A 154 2.98 5.32 2.87
CA ARG A 154 1.66 5.88 2.49
C ARG A 154 0.67 5.91 3.66
N ARG A 155 0.74 4.94 4.57
CA ARG A 155 -0.13 4.87 5.75
C ARG A 155 0.34 5.85 6.83
N ALA A 156 1.64 5.87 7.10
CA ALA A 156 2.25 6.80 8.04
C ALA A 156 1.99 8.27 7.66
N ALA A 157 2.07 8.60 6.36
CA ALA A 157 1.86 9.96 5.85
C ALA A 157 0.45 10.53 6.14
N VAL A 158 -0.55 9.69 6.32
CA VAL A 158 -1.92 10.11 6.67
C VAL A 158 -2.25 9.91 8.15
N GLY A 159 -1.24 9.60 8.97
CA GLY A 159 -1.41 9.34 10.40
C GLY A 159 -2.21 8.08 10.73
N ALA A 160 -2.37 7.17 9.77
CA ALA A 160 -3.08 5.92 10.00
C ALA A 160 -2.19 4.92 10.77
N PRO A 161 -2.77 4.10 11.66
CA PRO A 161 -2.02 3.03 12.29
C PRO A 161 -1.47 2.07 11.23
N VAL A 162 -0.21 1.70 11.41
CA VAL A 162 0.49 0.79 10.51
C VAL A 162 0.54 -0.59 11.18
N ASP A 163 -0.20 -1.52 10.60
CA ASP A 163 -0.15 -2.94 10.93
C ASP A 163 0.66 -3.65 9.83
N VAL A 164 1.91 -4.02 10.16
CA VAL A 164 2.86 -4.64 9.23
C VAL A 164 2.40 -6.03 8.84
N GLU A 165 1.83 -6.80 9.77
CA GLU A 165 1.33 -8.15 9.50
C GLU A 165 0.14 -8.11 8.54
N ALA A 166 -0.78 -7.17 8.71
CA ALA A 166 -1.90 -6.98 7.78
C ALA A 166 -1.45 -6.50 6.40
N ILE A 167 -0.35 -5.75 6.29
CA ILE A 167 0.23 -5.37 4.99
C ILE A 167 0.87 -6.59 4.33
N TYR A 168 1.61 -7.39 5.10
CA TYR A 168 2.21 -8.65 4.64
C TYR A 168 1.15 -9.61 4.11
N LYS A 169 0.12 -9.92 4.90
CA LYS A 169 -0.96 -10.83 4.53
C LYS A 169 -1.67 -10.39 3.25
N ARG A 170 -2.11 -9.12 3.19
CA ARG A 170 -2.75 -8.58 1.98
C ARG A 170 -1.87 -8.63 0.73
N ALA A 171 -0.56 -8.49 0.88
CA ALA A 171 0.35 -8.64 -0.26
C ALA A 171 0.39 -10.08 -0.76
N LEU A 172 0.38 -11.06 0.14
CA LEU A 172 0.31 -12.48 -0.23
C LEU A 172 -1.05 -12.88 -0.78
N ASP A 173 -2.13 -12.46 -0.12
CA ASP A 173 -3.51 -12.75 -0.55
C ASP A 173 -3.73 -12.27 -1.98
N ARG A 174 -3.28 -11.06 -2.32
CA ARG A 174 -3.36 -10.53 -3.69
C ARG A 174 -2.58 -11.36 -4.71
N VAL A 175 -1.45 -11.95 -4.29
CA VAL A 175 -0.66 -12.84 -5.15
C VAL A 175 -1.38 -14.17 -5.34
N ASP A 176 -1.91 -14.72 -4.25
CA ASP A 176 -2.61 -16.01 -4.24
C ASP A 176 -3.91 -15.95 -5.04
N GLU A 177 -4.70 -14.89 -4.87
CA GLU A 177 -5.89 -14.60 -5.70
C GLU A 177 -5.54 -14.60 -7.19
N HIS A 178 -4.45 -13.93 -7.58
CA HIS A 178 -4.02 -13.90 -8.98
C HIS A 178 -3.59 -15.29 -9.49
N ILE A 179 -2.86 -16.06 -8.68
CA ILE A 179 -2.44 -17.41 -9.03
C ILE A 179 -3.66 -18.31 -9.24
N GLU A 180 -4.66 -18.24 -8.36
CA GLU A 180 -5.88 -19.04 -8.49
C GLU A 180 -6.71 -18.60 -9.70
N GLU A 181 -6.84 -17.29 -9.97
CA GLU A 181 -7.50 -16.80 -11.20
C GLU A 181 -6.86 -17.34 -12.49
N GLN A 182 -5.53 -17.45 -12.54
CA GLN A 182 -4.84 -18.03 -13.70
C GLN A 182 -5.02 -19.55 -13.80
N ARG A 183 -5.20 -20.26 -12.67
CA ARG A 183 -5.38 -21.72 -12.67
C ARG A 183 -6.67 -22.15 -13.36
N TYR A 184 -7.72 -21.33 -13.30
CA TYR A 184 -9.02 -21.62 -13.91
C TYR A 184 -9.20 -21.08 -15.33
N ARG A 185 -8.12 -20.57 -15.95
CA ARG A 185 -8.08 -20.18 -17.37
C ARG A 185 -7.40 -21.25 -18.21
#